data_AF-A0A2V6JVZ6-F1
#
_entry.id   AF-A0A2V6JVZ6-F1
#
_cell.length_a   1.000
_cell.length_b   1.000
_cell.length_c   1.000
_cell.angle_alpha   90.00
_cell.angle_beta   90.00
_cell.angle_gamma   90.00
#
_symmetry.space_group_name_H-M   'P 1'
#
loop_
_entity.id
_entity.type
_entity.pdbx_description
1 polymer ?
#
loop_
_entity_poly.entity_id
_entity_poly.type
_entity_poly.pdbx_seq_one_letter_code
_entity_poly.pdbx_strand_id
1 'polypeptide(L)'
;MAITVQRPNLNWRERMFLPAIAAGLLITLKHFKNMIFRRTKVTMEYPEEKWDANLPEHYRGAPALVRDTDGRVRCVACQLCEFICPPRAIKIIPGEISKTDRFA
;
A
#
# COMPACT_ATOMS: atom_id res chain seq x y z
N MET A 1 -18.20 12.25 -41.41
CA MET A 1 -19.40 13.05 -41.06
C MET A 1 -19.21 13.57 -39.64
N ALA A 2 -19.30 14.88 -39.43
CA ALA A 2 -19.21 15.46 -38.09
C ALA A 2 -20.60 15.49 -37.45
N ILE A 3 -20.72 15.00 -36.22
CA ILE A 3 -21.95 15.08 -35.44
C ILE A 3 -22.07 16.52 -34.94
N THR A 4 -23.09 17.24 -35.42
CA THR A 4 -23.40 18.58 -34.94
C THR A 4 -24.19 18.48 -33.64
N VAL A 5 -23.54 18.72 -32.50
CA VAL A 5 -24.21 18.78 -31.20
C VAL A 5 -24.94 20.11 -31.09
N GLN A 6 -26.26 20.08 -31.03
CA GLN A 6 -27.08 21.28 -30.84
C GLN A 6 -26.80 21.87 -29.44
N ARG A 7 -26.46 23.16 -29.38
CA ARG A 7 -26.21 23.84 -28.10
C ARG A 7 -27.55 24.05 -27.36
N PRO A 8 -27.73 23.52 -26.14
CA PRO A 8 -28.96 23.76 -25.39
C PRO A 8 -29.14 25.26 -25.12
N ASN A 9 -30.38 25.74 -25.21
CA ASN A 9 -30.73 27.10 -24.79
C ASN A 9 -30.72 27.19 -23.26
N LEU A 10 -29.55 27.49 -22.71
CA LEU A 10 -29.32 27.59 -21.27
C LEU A 10 -30.08 28.78 -20.67
N ASN A 11 -30.75 28.52 -19.56
CA ASN A 11 -31.38 29.55 -18.75
C ASN A 11 -30.30 30.40 -18.04
N TRP A 12 -30.62 31.62 -17.59
CA TRP A 12 -29.63 32.54 -17.01
C TRP A 12 -28.85 31.94 -15.83
N ARG A 13 -29.52 31.13 -14.99
CA ARG A 13 -28.91 30.42 -13.85
C ARG A 13 -27.89 29.37 -14.27
N GLU A 14 -28.13 28.69 -15.38
CA GLU A 14 -27.23 27.65 -15.90
C GLU A 14 -26.02 28.30 -16.59
N ARG A 15 -26.21 29.44 -17.25
CA ARG A 15 -25.10 30.25 -17.79
C ARG A 15 -24.18 30.79 -16.70
N MET A 16 -24.72 31.10 -15.53
CA MET A 16 -23.96 31.50 -14.34
C MET A 16 -23.48 30.31 -13.48
N PHE A 17 -23.69 29.07 -13.92
CA PHE A 17 -23.27 27.83 -13.23
C PHE A 17 -23.80 27.64 -11.79
N LEU A 18 -24.79 28.42 -11.37
CA LEU A 18 -25.37 28.37 -10.03
C LEU A 18 -25.85 26.97 -9.60
N PRO A 19 -26.58 26.18 -10.43
CA PRO A 19 -27.02 24.85 -10.01
C PRO A 19 -25.85 23.87 -9.85
N ALA A 20 -24.82 23.98 -10.66
CA ALA A 20 -23.64 23.13 -10.58
C ALA A 20 -22.81 23.43 -9.32
N ILE A 21 -22.62 24.72 -9.00
CA ILE A 21 -21.94 25.16 -7.79
C ILE A 21 -22.72 24.72 -6.54
N ALA A 22 -24.04 24.92 -6.52
CA ALA A 22 -24.88 24.48 -5.41
C ALA A 22 -24.83 22.96 -5.22
N ALA A 23 -24.88 22.19 -6.32
CA ALA A 23 -24.76 20.73 -6.26
C ALA A 23 -23.40 20.28 -5.69
N GLY A 24 -22.30 20.90 -6.14
CA GLY A 24 -20.96 20.62 -5.60
C GLY A 24 -20.84 20.95 -4.12
N LEU A 25 -21.34 22.11 -3.70
CA LEU A 25 -21.35 22.51 -2.28
C LEU A 25 -22.17 21.57 -1.42
N LEU A 26 -23.32 21.08 -1.90
CA LEU A 26 -24.14 20.10 -1.17
C LEU A 26 -23.39 18.79 -0.93
N ILE A 27 -22.60 18.32 -1.90
CA ILE A 27 -21.76 17.12 -1.75
C ILE A 27 -20.68 17.37 -0.69
N THR A 28 -19.98 18.49 -0.75
CA THR A 28 -18.96 18.88 0.24
C THR A 28 -19.55 18.96 1.65
N LEU A 29 -20.71 19.61 1.81
CA LEU A 29 -21.42 19.71 3.08
C LEU A 29 -21.86 18.34 3.61
N LYS A 30 -22.27 17.41 2.74
CA LYS A 30 -22.60 16.04 3.12
C LYS A 30 -21.38 15.30 3.66
N HIS A 31 -20.22 15.41 3.00
CA HIS A 31 -18.98 14.80 3.49
C HIS A 31 -18.52 15.42 4.81
N PHE A 32 -18.55 16.74 4.92
CA PHE A 32 -18.22 17.46 6.16
C PHE A 32 -19.12 17.05 7.32
N LYS A 33 -20.43 16.97 7.08
CA LYS A 33 -21.41 16.45 8.05
C LYS A 33 -21.05 15.03 8.48
N ASN A 34 -20.79 14.12 7.53
CA ASN A 34 -20.44 12.73 7.84
C ASN A 34 -19.15 12.61 8.67
N MET A 35 -18.16 13.48 8.41
CA MET A 35 -16.93 13.57 9.18
C MET A 35 -17.18 14.01 10.63
N ILE A 36 -17.95 15.08 10.85
CA ILE A 36 -18.30 15.58 12.20
C ILE A 36 -19.03 14.50 13.00
N PHE A 37 -19.99 13.81 12.38
CA PHE A 37 -20.76 12.75 13.04
C PHE A 37 -20.02 11.39 13.08
N ARG A 38 -18.72 11.35 12.75
CA ARG A 38 -17.85 10.16 12.77
C ARG A 38 -18.44 8.94 12.05
N ARG A 39 -19.30 9.15 11.06
CA ARG A 39 -19.92 8.06 10.27
C ARG A 39 -18.97 7.45 9.25
N THR A 40 -17.83 8.09 9.02
CA THR A 40 -16.79 7.67 8.09
C THR A 40 -15.43 7.71 8.81
N LYS A 41 -15.01 6.58 9.41
CA LYS A 41 -13.64 6.41 9.92
C LYS A 41 -12.78 5.82 8.80
N VAL A 42 -12.17 6.69 8.01
CA VAL A 42 -11.29 6.28 6.88
C VAL A 42 -9.80 6.47 7.24
N THR A 43 -9.50 7.34 8.19
CA THR A 43 -8.14 7.63 8.65
C THR A 43 -7.75 6.75 9.83
N MET A 44 -6.49 6.33 9.84
CA MET A 44 -5.82 5.71 10.99
C MET A 44 -4.78 6.70 11.52
N GLU A 45 -4.69 6.86 12.83
CA GLU A 45 -3.70 7.73 13.47
C GLU A 45 -2.38 6.96 13.64
N TYR A 46 -1.44 7.13 12.72
CA TYR A 46 -0.12 6.51 12.83
C TYR A 46 0.81 7.39 13.69
N PRO A 47 1.60 6.83 14.63
CA PRO A 47 1.93 5.42 14.83
C PRO A 47 1.05 4.62 15.81
N GLU A 48 0.05 5.22 16.45
CA GLU A 48 -0.75 4.61 17.52
C GLU A 48 -1.72 3.53 17.00
N GLU A 49 -2.44 3.82 15.92
CA GLU A 49 -3.29 2.89 15.17
C GLU A 49 -2.54 2.40 13.92
N LYS A 50 -2.15 1.11 13.91
CA LYS A 50 -1.50 0.45 12.76
C LYS A 50 -2.38 -0.65 12.18
N TRP A 51 -2.20 -0.91 10.89
CA TRP A 51 -2.86 -2.03 10.23
C TRP A 51 -2.31 -3.40 10.65
N ASP A 52 -1.24 -3.46 11.46
CA ASP A 52 -0.47 -4.68 11.80
C ASP A 52 -1.35 -5.88 12.22
N ALA A 53 -2.45 -5.67 12.94
CA ALA A 53 -3.37 -6.74 13.34
C ALA A 53 -4.24 -7.31 12.21
N ASN A 54 -4.40 -6.56 11.11
CA ASN A 54 -5.21 -6.92 9.94
C ASN A 54 -4.35 -7.23 8.70
N LEU A 55 -3.03 -7.39 8.86
CA LEU A 55 -2.16 -7.78 7.76
C LEU A 55 -2.55 -9.19 7.27
N PRO A 56 -2.66 -9.42 5.95
CA PRO A 56 -2.84 -10.77 5.42
C PRO A 56 -1.68 -11.69 5.82
N GLU A 57 -1.96 -12.98 6.02
CA GLU A 57 -0.96 -14.00 6.38
C GLU A 57 0.23 -14.06 5.39
N HIS A 58 0.00 -13.70 4.13
CA HIS A 58 0.99 -13.71 3.05
C HIS A 58 1.62 -12.34 2.77
N TYR A 59 1.53 -11.40 3.72
CA TYR A 59 2.19 -10.10 3.60
C TYR A 59 3.70 -10.26 3.47
N ARG A 60 4.30 -9.55 2.49
CA ARG A 60 5.74 -9.59 2.24
C ARG A 60 6.40 -8.34 2.81
N GLY A 61 7.04 -8.49 3.97
CA GLY A 61 7.81 -7.44 4.63
C GLY A 61 9.29 -7.44 4.24
N ALA A 62 10.13 -6.97 5.17
CA ALA A 62 11.57 -7.00 5.01
C ALA A 62 12.10 -8.46 5.00
N PRO A 63 12.94 -8.85 4.03
CA PRO A 63 13.57 -10.17 4.03
C PRO A 63 14.40 -10.40 5.30
N ALA A 64 14.24 -11.57 5.92
CA ALA A 64 14.98 -11.98 7.11
C ALA A 64 15.51 -13.42 6.96
N LEU A 65 16.65 -13.72 7.59
CA LEU A 65 17.20 -15.07 7.63
C LEU A 65 16.50 -15.91 8.69
N VAL A 66 15.88 -17.00 8.26
CA VAL A 66 15.19 -17.94 9.15
C VAL A 66 16.21 -18.78 9.92
N ARG A 67 15.95 -18.96 11.22
CA ARG A 67 16.73 -19.83 12.11
C ARG A 67 16.04 -21.17 12.29
N ASP A 68 16.84 -22.20 12.59
CA ASP A 68 16.34 -23.52 12.93
C ASP A 68 16.02 -23.67 14.43
N THR A 69 15.52 -24.83 14.85
CA THR A 69 15.21 -25.15 16.26
C THR A 69 16.42 -24.97 17.17
N ASP A 70 17.62 -25.26 16.67
CA ASP A 70 18.88 -25.07 17.40
C ASP A 70 19.44 -23.65 17.30
N GLY A 71 18.71 -22.70 16.70
CA GLY A 71 19.12 -21.29 16.58
C GLY A 71 20.14 -21.00 15.47
N ARG A 72 20.59 -22.02 14.73
CA ARG A 72 21.44 -21.89 13.53
C ARG A 72 20.67 -21.22 12.40
N VAL A 73 21.32 -20.37 11.60
CA VAL A 73 20.72 -19.84 10.36
C VAL A 73 20.57 -20.96 9.34
N ARG A 74 19.39 -21.11 8.71
CA ARG A 74 19.09 -22.18 7.74
C ARG A 74 19.77 -22.01 6.38
N CYS A 75 20.34 -20.85 6.09
CA CYS A 75 21.06 -20.58 4.85
C CYS A 75 22.30 -21.48 4.74
N VAL A 76 22.42 -22.20 3.62
CA VAL A 76 23.58 -23.06 3.28
C VAL A 76 24.45 -22.45 2.18
N ALA A 77 24.29 -21.15 1.91
CA ALA A 77 25.00 -20.44 0.84
C ALA A 77 24.87 -21.09 -0.56
N CYS A 78 23.72 -21.68 -0.88
CA CYS A 78 23.47 -22.30 -2.20
C CYS A 78 23.29 -21.31 -3.37
N GLN A 79 23.22 -20.01 -3.08
CA GLN A 79 23.09 -18.91 -4.05
C GLN A 79 21.81 -18.92 -4.90
N LEU A 80 20.85 -19.81 -4.64
CA LEU A 80 19.57 -19.86 -5.37
C LEU A 80 18.74 -18.58 -5.22
N CYS A 81 18.74 -17.98 -4.02
CA CYS A 81 18.03 -16.72 -3.78
C CYS A 81 18.72 -15.51 -4.44
N GLU A 82 20.06 -15.51 -4.58
CA GLU A 82 20.78 -14.50 -5.38
C GLU A 82 20.44 -14.64 -6.87
N PHE A 83 20.41 -15.88 -7.38
CA PHE A 83 20.11 -16.15 -8.78
C PHE A 83 18.68 -15.76 -9.17
N ILE A 84 17.68 -16.11 -8.35
CA ILE A 84 16.27 -15.84 -8.67
C ILE A 84 15.86 -14.38 -8.44
N CYS A 85 16.66 -13.59 -7.72
CA CYS A 85 16.32 -12.22 -7.34
C CYS A 85 16.19 -11.31 -8.58
N PRO A 86 14.97 -10.86 -8.96
CA PRO A 86 14.79 -10.05 -10.16
C PRO A 86 15.58 -8.73 -10.15
N PRO A 87 15.62 -7.95 -9.05
CA PRO A 87 16.40 -6.72 -9.00
C PRO A 87 17.89 -6.95 -8.68
N ARG A 88 18.34 -8.21 -8.53
CA ARG A 88 19.72 -8.57 -8.12
C ARG A 88 20.18 -7.86 -6.83
N ALA A 89 19.27 -7.71 -5.87
CA ALA A 89 19.52 -7.03 -4.60
C ALA A 89 20.31 -7.90 -3.59
N ILE A 90 20.44 -9.20 -3.83
CA ILE A 90 21.08 -10.16 -2.92
C ILE A 90 22.46 -10.50 -3.45
N LYS A 91 23.48 -10.50 -2.57
CA LYS A 91 24.82 -11.01 -2.86
C LYS A 91 25.24 -12.03 -1.80
N ILE A 92 25.66 -13.22 -2.22
CA ILE A 92 26.11 -14.30 -1.35
C ILE A 92 27.56 -14.65 -1.69
N ILE A 93 28.41 -14.65 -0.66
CA ILE A 93 29.79 -15.12 -0.71
C ILE A 93 29.86 -16.33 0.23
N PRO A 94 29.99 -17.56 -0.29
CA PRO A 94 30.13 -18.75 0.53
C PRO A 94 31.42 -18.70 1.36
N GLY A 95 31.37 -19.25 2.57
CA GLY A 95 32.51 -19.37 3.47
C GLY A 95 32.46 -20.66 4.27
N GLU A 96 33.59 -21.08 4.81
CA GLU A 96 33.68 -22.25 5.68
C GLU A 96 33.28 -21.93 7.11
N ILE A 97 32.70 -22.90 7.80
CA ILE A 97 32.41 -22.82 9.23
C ILE A 97 33.73 -23.12 9.97
N SER A 98 34.05 -22.34 11.00
CA SER A 98 35.26 -22.60 11.80
C SER A 98 35.16 -23.94 12.50
N LYS A 99 36.24 -24.73 12.54
CA LYS A 99 36.29 -26.05 13.20
C LYS A 99 35.93 -26.04 14.70
N THR A 100 36.00 -24.87 15.33
CA THR A 100 35.64 -24.63 16.74
C THR A 100 34.16 -24.27 16.94
N ASP A 101 33.40 -24.10 15.86
CA ASP A 101 31.97 -23.83 15.93
C ASP A 101 31.24 -25.11 16.33
N ARG A 102 30.19 -24.97 17.15
CA ARG A 102 29.35 -26.08 17.59
C ARG A 102 28.59 -26.77 16.45
N PHE A 103 28.55 -26.17 15.26
CA PHE A 103 27.86 -26.67 14.07
C PHE A 103 28.80 -27.10 12.92
N ALA A 104 30.12 -27.13 13.16
CA ALA A 104 31.14 -27.55 12.21
C ALA A 104 31.26 -29.08 12.07
#